data_AF-A0A2W6WPV7-F1
#
_entry.id   AF-A0A2W6WPV7-F1
#
_cell.length_a   1.000
_cell.length_b   1.000
_cell.length_c   1.000
_cell.angle_alpha   90.00
_cell.angle_beta   90.00
_cell.angle_gamma   90.00
#
_symmetry.space_group_name_H-M   'P 1'
#
loop_
_entity.id
_entity.type
_entity.pdbx_description
1 polymer ?
#
loop_
_entity_poly.entity_id
_entity_poly.type
_entity_poly.pdbx_seq_one_letter_code
_entity_poly.pdbx_strand_id
1 'polypeptide(L)'
;MGVMERVAPRRKKAVALAPAPAIEANRLLRGDCIAEMAKLPDGCIDMIFADPPYNLQLGGDLFRPEGGRVDAVDNDWDKFDTLSSYDRFTKAWLAQARRILKPNGTIWVIGSYHNIFRVGAALQDEGFWILNDIIWRKANPMPNFKGTRFTNAHETLIWASQGEDAKYTFNYKAMKTLNDELQMRSDWVLPICGGQERLKRNGTKAHPTQKPESLLYRVMLSCTKPGDIVLDPFFGTGTTGAVAKRLGRQWIGIEREPDYIEVAEERIAEALPLDESALAIMQTARQQPKVAFGTLVETGYLQPGSVVMDSKRRWSATVRADGSLAVGSDTGSIHKLGATLQGAPSCNGWTFWHIEKAGKLHPIDTLRQTYLLANEP
;
A
#
# COMPACT_ATOMS: atom_id res chain seq x y z
N MET A 1 -17.57 -11.27 -35.19
CA MET A 1 -17.25 -12.48 -34.40
C MET A 1 -16.28 -12.08 -33.30
N GLY A 2 -16.51 -12.27 -32.02
CA GLY A 2 -17.64 -12.86 -31.29
C GLY A 2 -17.97 -12.02 -30.06
N VAL A 3 -19.21 -12.12 -29.61
CA VAL A 3 -19.68 -11.52 -28.36
C VAL A 3 -19.05 -12.31 -27.21
N MET A 4 -18.14 -11.70 -26.45
CA MET A 4 -17.68 -12.30 -25.19
C MET A 4 -18.87 -12.31 -24.22
N GLU A 5 -19.32 -13.50 -23.84
CA GLU A 5 -20.28 -13.68 -22.76
C GLU A 5 -19.75 -13.02 -21.49
N ARG A 6 -20.48 -12.03 -20.96
CA ARG A 6 -20.24 -11.53 -19.61
C ARG A 6 -20.67 -12.60 -18.62
N VAL A 7 -19.71 -13.37 -18.11
CA VAL A 7 -19.91 -14.24 -16.95
C VAL A 7 -20.40 -13.37 -15.80
N ALA A 8 -21.62 -13.64 -15.31
CA ALA A 8 -22.18 -12.91 -14.18
C ALA A 8 -21.29 -13.09 -12.94
N PRO A 9 -21.02 -12.04 -12.15
CA PRO A 9 -20.15 -12.14 -10.98
C PRO A 9 -20.79 -13.07 -9.96
N ARG A 10 -20.18 -14.25 -9.80
CA ARG A 10 -20.59 -15.23 -8.79
C ARG A 10 -20.24 -14.62 -7.43
N ARG A 11 -21.26 -14.24 -6.66
CA ARG A 11 -21.12 -13.73 -5.29
C ARG A 11 -20.50 -14.85 -4.42
N LYS A 12 -19.17 -14.94 -4.37
CA LYS A 12 -18.49 -15.84 -3.43
C LYS A 12 -18.77 -15.33 -2.02
N LYS A 13 -19.30 -16.21 -1.15
CA LYS A 13 -19.38 -15.94 0.29
C LYS A 13 -17.97 -15.59 0.77
N ALA A 14 -17.82 -14.48 1.48
CA ALA A 14 -16.56 -14.15 2.13
C ALA A 14 -16.26 -15.27 3.13
N VAL A 15 -15.29 -16.12 2.81
CA VAL A 15 -14.75 -17.09 3.75
C VAL A 15 -14.01 -16.28 4.81
N ALA A 16 -14.37 -16.47 6.08
CA ALA A 16 -13.60 -15.90 7.18
C ALA A 16 -12.18 -16.45 7.09
N LEU A 17 -11.20 -15.55 6.97
CA LEU A 17 -9.79 -15.94 6.90
C LEU A 17 -9.41 -16.60 8.22
N ALA A 18 -8.79 -17.79 8.15
CA ALA A 18 -8.21 -18.42 9.32
C ALA A 18 -7.18 -17.47 9.96
N PRO A 19 -7.05 -17.45 11.30
CA PRO A 19 -6.04 -16.64 11.96
C PRO A 19 -4.64 -17.04 11.45
N ALA A 20 -3.83 -16.04 11.11
CA ALA A 20 -2.48 -16.27 10.63
C ALA A 20 -1.63 -16.97 11.71
N PRO A 21 -0.73 -17.90 11.32
CA PRO A 21 0.15 -18.56 12.28
C PRO A 21 1.08 -17.54 12.94
N ALA A 22 1.30 -17.67 14.24
CA ALA A 22 2.25 -16.84 14.96
C ALA A 22 3.69 -17.20 14.53
N ILE A 23 4.47 -16.19 14.16
CA ILE A 23 5.88 -16.33 13.80
C ILE A 23 6.72 -15.33 14.59
N GLU A 24 7.98 -15.69 14.83
CA GLU A 24 8.95 -14.76 15.40
C GLU A 24 9.35 -13.72 14.35
N ALA A 25 8.98 -12.46 14.59
CA ALA A 25 9.31 -11.32 13.74
C ALA A 25 10.46 -10.49 14.34
N ASN A 26 10.81 -9.39 13.67
CA ASN A 26 11.91 -8.47 13.99
C ASN A 26 13.29 -9.14 13.97
N ARG A 27 13.52 -9.99 12.97
CA ARG A 27 14.74 -10.76 12.84
C ARG A 27 15.24 -10.83 11.41
N LEU A 28 16.55 -10.99 11.28
CA LEU A 28 17.24 -11.23 10.02
C LEU A 28 17.52 -12.73 9.89
N LEU A 29 17.12 -13.33 8.77
CA LEU A 29 17.43 -14.69 8.38
C LEU A 29 18.63 -14.70 7.44
N ARG A 30 19.67 -15.43 7.82
CA ARG A 30 20.94 -15.49 7.08
C ARG A 30 20.89 -16.66 6.09
N GLY A 31 20.77 -16.40 4.80
CA GLY A 31 20.70 -17.46 3.80
C GLY A 31 20.06 -17.06 2.46
N ASP A 32 19.84 -18.06 1.62
CA ASP A 32 19.13 -17.92 0.34
C ASP A 32 17.64 -17.62 0.58
N CYS A 33 17.10 -16.66 -0.16
CA CYS A 33 15.73 -16.18 0.07
C CYS A 33 14.66 -17.24 -0.20
N ILE A 34 14.86 -18.11 -1.19
CA ILE A 34 13.92 -19.18 -1.52
C ILE A 34 13.93 -20.23 -0.40
N ALA A 35 15.13 -20.63 0.04
CA ALA A 35 15.31 -21.61 1.10
C ALA A 35 14.79 -21.12 2.47
N GLU A 36 15.04 -19.86 2.83
CA GLU A 36 14.54 -19.30 4.09
C GLU A 36 13.03 -19.05 4.06
N MET A 37 12.47 -18.54 2.95
CA MET A 37 11.02 -18.41 2.81
C MET A 37 10.32 -19.76 2.87
N ALA A 38 10.90 -20.83 2.33
CA ALA A 38 10.34 -22.19 2.37
C ALA A 38 10.14 -22.72 3.81
N LYS A 39 10.89 -22.20 4.79
CA LYS A 39 10.75 -22.57 6.21
C LYS A 39 9.63 -21.80 6.92
N LEU A 40 9.16 -20.69 6.35
CA LEU A 40 8.08 -19.89 6.92
C LEU A 40 6.71 -20.53 6.64
N PRO A 41 5.75 -20.45 7.58
CA PRO A 41 4.39 -20.93 7.37
C PRO A 41 3.65 -20.20 6.23
N ASP A 42 2.64 -20.84 5.67
CA ASP A 42 1.74 -20.21 4.68
C ASP A 42 0.98 -19.03 5.32
N GLY A 43 0.74 -17.98 4.54
CA GLY A 43 -0.12 -16.87 4.94
C GLY A 43 0.29 -16.17 6.25
N CYS A 44 1.58 -16.02 6.52
CA CYS A 44 2.10 -15.41 7.74
C CYS A 44 2.56 -13.95 7.59
N ILE A 45 2.72 -13.44 6.35
CA ILE A 45 3.24 -12.10 6.05
C ILE A 45 2.14 -11.15 5.56
N ASP A 46 2.14 -9.90 6.03
CA ASP A 46 1.17 -8.88 5.59
C ASP A 46 1.60 -8.16 4.31
N MET A 47 2.89 -7.84 4.20
CA MET A 47 3.45 -7.15 3.05
C MET A 47 4.84 -7.70 2.71
N ILE A 48 5.12 -7.87 1.41
CA ILE A 48 6.47 -8.18 0.93
C ILE A 48 7.00 -6.96 0.15
N PHE A 49 8.23 -6.55 0.42
CA PHE A 49 8.98 -5.63 -0.44
C PHE A 49 10.18 -6.37 -1.01
N ALA A 50 10.30 -6.43 -2.33
CA ALA A 50 11.40 -7.14 -3.00
C ALA A 50 12.17 -6.20 -3.93
N ASP A 51 13.48 -6.07 -3.68
CA ASP A 51 14.46 -5.43 -4.55
C ASP A 51 15.43 -6.50 -5.09
N PRO A 52 14.96 -7.36 -6.02
CA PRO A 52 15.77 -8.47 -6.52
C PRO A 52 16.97 -7.94 -7.31
N PRO A 53 17.99 -8.78 -7.56
CA PRO A 53 19.02 -8.48 -8.56
C PRO A 53 18.41 -8.10 -9.92
N TYR A 54 18.98 -7.09 -10.58
CA TYR A 54 18.45 -6.51 -11.82
C TYR A 54 19.02 -7.18 -13.08
N ASN A 55 20.10 -7.96 -12.95
CA ASN A 55 20.82 -8.53 -14.08
C ASN A 55 21.20 -7.44 -15.09
N LEU A 56 22.06 -6.49 -14.67
CA LEU A 56 22.36 -5.29 -15.45
C LEU A 56 23.18 -5.56 -16.73
N GLN A 57 23.70 -6.78 -16.92
CA GLN A 57 24.43 -7.23 -18.11
C GLN A 57 25.49 -6.22 -18.59
N LEU A 58 26.28 -5.69 -17.65
CA LEU A 58 27.28 -4.66 -17.93
C LEU A 58 28.41 -5.21 -18.82
N GLY A 59 28.71 -4.51 -19.91
CA GLY A 59 29.72 -4.92 -20.89
C GLY A 59 31.17 -4.50 -20.58
N GLY A 60 31.42 -3.81 -19.46
CA GLY A 60 32.75 -3.36 -19.04
C GLY A 60 32.75 -2.03 -18.28
N ASP A 61 33.95 -1.50 -18.04
CA ASP A 61 34.18 -0.29 -17.25
C ASP A 61 33.54 0.97 -17.89
N LEU A 62 33.05 1.86 -17.03
CA LEU A 62 32.53 3.17 -17.40
C LEU A 62 33.36 4.28 -16.75
N PHE A 63 33.72 5.30 -17.52
CA PHE A 63 34.47 6.47 -17.05
C PHE A 63 33.65 7.74 -17.23
N ARG A 64 33.80 8.66 -16.29
CA ARG A 64 33.21 10.00 -16.37
C ARG A 64 34.06 10.91 -17.28
N PRO A 65 33.52 12.05 -17.76
CA PRO A 65 34.26 12.98 -18.63
C PRO A 65 35.57 13.48 -18.01
N GLU A 66 35.62 13.63 -16.68
CA GLU A 66 36.83 14.04 -15.95
C GLU A 66 37.85 12.90 -15.73
N GLY A 67 37.59 11.70 -16.25
CA GLY A 67 38.48 10.53 -16.17
C GLY A 67 38.26 9.62 -14.96
N GLY A 68 37.41 9.99 -14.00
CA GLY A 68 37.09 9.14 -12.85
C GLY A 68 36.31 7.88 -13.24
N ARG A 69 36.71 6.70 -12.75
CA ARG A 69 35.98 5.43 -12.97
C ARG A 69 34.66 5.43 -12.19
N VAL A 70 33.60 4.96 -12.83
CA VAL A 70 32.30 4.72 -12.19
C VAL A 70 32.35 3.38 -11.47
N ASP A 71 32.05 3.42 -10.18
CA ASP A 71 31.80 2.25 -9.34
C ASP A 71 30.43 1.66 -9.69
N ALA A 72 30.45 0.69 -10.63
CA ALA A 72 29.28 0.03 -11.17
C ALA A 72 28.87 -1.18 -10.32
N VAL A 73 27.68 -1.73 -10.59
CA VAL A 73 27.20 -2.95 -9.91
C VAL A 73 27.72 -4.15 -10.69
N ASP A 74 28.87 -4.69 -10.28
CA ASP A 74 29.54 -5.85 -10.91
C ASP A 74 29.65 -7.06 -9.97
N ASN A 75 28.92 -7.04 -8.86
CA ASN A 75 28.85 -8.12 -7.88
C ASN A 75 28.28 -9.41 -8.49
N ASP A 76 28.73 -10.56 -7.99
CA ASP A 76 28.35 -11.87 -8.52
C ASP A 76 26.86 -12.20 -8.33
N TRP A 77 26.21 -11.62 -7.32
CA TRP A 77 24.77 -11.79 -7.09
C TRP A 77 23.88 -11.15 -8.18
N ASP A 78 24.42 -10.23 -9.00
CA ASP A 78 23.69 -9.62 -10.13
C ASP A 78 23.97 -10.31 -11.47
N LYS A 79 24.79 -11.37 -11.49
CA LYS A 79 25.19 -12.04 -12.74
C LYS A 79 24.35 -13.28 -13.00
N PHE A 80 23.70 -13.31 -14.16
CA PHE A 80 22.96 -14.47 -14.63
C PHE A 80 23.46 -14.90 -16.00
N ASP A 81 23.67 -16.21 -16.19
CA ASP A 81 24.17 -16.76 -17.47
C ASP A 81 23.23 -16.46 -18.64
N THR A 82 21.92 -16.49 -18.39
CA THR A 82 20.88 -16.30 -19.41
C THR A 82 19.64 -15.61 -18.84
N LEU A 83 18.80 -15.05 -19.71
CA LEU A 83 17.47 -14.58 -19.30
C LEU A 83 16.60 -15.73 -18.77
N SER A 84 16.77 -16.95 -19.27
CA SER A 84 16.02 -18.11 -18.78
C SER A 84 16.41 -18.50 -17.35
N SER A 85 17.69 -18.39 -16.98
CA SER A 85 18.12 -18.59 -15.58
C SER A 85 17.57 -17.51 -14.67
N TYR A 86 17.51 -16.25 -15.13
CA TYR A 86 16.84 -15.18 -14.40
C TYR A 86 15.35 -15.48 -14.19
N ASP A 87 14.64 -15.90 -15.24
CA ASP A 87 13.21 -16.23 -15.16
C ASP A 87 12.92 -17.38 -14.19
N ARG A 88 13.74 -18.43 -14.21
CA ARG A 88 13.61 -19.56 -13.26
C ARG A 88 13.79 -19.09 -11.82
N PHE A 89 14.81 -18.27 -11.57
CA PHE A 89 15.04 -17.66 -10.26
C PHE A 89 13.84 -16.79 -9.85
N THR A 90 13.36 -15.91 -10.74
CA THR A 90 12.23 -15.02 -10.48
C THR A 90 10.96 -15.77 -10.11
N LYS A 91 10.60 -16.81 -10.87
CA LYS A 91 9.44 -17.65 -10.57
C LYS A 91 9.57 -18.38 -9.24
N ALA A 92 10.75 -18.92 -8.94
CA ALA A 92 10.97 -19.68 -7.71
C ALA A 92 10.79 -18.85 -6.44
N TRP A 93 11.33 -17.63 -6.38
CA TRP A 93 11.15 -16.77 -5.21
C TRP A 93 9.74 -16.17 -5.14
N LEU A 94 9.11 -15.85 -6.29
CA LEU A 94 7.73 -15.38 -6.33
C LEU A 94 6.73 -16.43 -5.83
N ALA A 95 6.93 -17.71 -6.18
CA ALA A 95 6.09 -18.80 -5.70
C ALA A 95 6.12 -18.91 -4.16
N GLN A 96 7.30 -18.79 -3.54
CA GLN A 96 7.43 -18.78 -2.07
C GLN A 96 6.83 -17.51 -1.46
N ALA A 97 7.13 -16.34 -2.04
CA ALA A 97 6.56 -15.06 -1.61
C ALA A 97 5.02 -15.09 -1.61
N ARG A 98 4.43 -15.68 -2.66
CA ARG A 98 2.97 -15.83 -2.78
C ARG A 98 2.38 -16.75 -1.71
N ARG A 99 3.04 -17.86 -1.40
CA ARG A 99 2.61 -18.86 -0.40
C ARG A 99 2.57 -18.24 1.00
N ILE A 100 3.61 -17.50 1.38
CA ILE A 100 3.74 -16.93 2.72
C ILE A 100 2.92 -15.65 2.91
N LEU A 101 2.49 -15.00 1.82
CA LEU A 101 1.66 -13.79 1.88
C LEU A 101 0.24 -14.14 2.36
N LYS A 102 -0.27 -13.39 3.35
CA LYS A 102 -1.66 -13.50 3.80
C LYS A 102 -2.62 -13.29 2.63
N PRO A 103 -3.83 -13.88 2.66
CA PRO A 103 -4.82 -13.70 1.59
C PRO A 103 -5.25 -12.24 1.34
N ASN A 104 -5.06 -11.36 2.32
CA ASN A 104 -5.27 -9.91 2.23
C ASN A 104 -3.96 -9.11 2.10
N GLY A 105 -2.82 -9.78 1.95
CA GLY A 105 -1.51 -9.15 1.86
C GLY A 105 -1.19 -8.61 0.47
N THR A 106 -0.12 -7.82 0.39
CA THR A 106 0.35 -7.23 -0.89
C THR A 106 1.86 -7.39 -1.05
N ILE A 107 2.31 -7.41 -2.30
CA ILE A 107 3.73 -7.41 -2.66
C ILE A 107 4.07 -6.15 -3.45
N TRP A 108 5.25 -5.62 -3.16
CA TRP A 108 5.92 -4.59 -3.93
C TRP A 108 7.20 -5.19 -4.51
N VAL A 109 7.41 -5.03 -5.81
CA VAL A 109 8.68 -5.41 -6.46
C VAL A 109 9.22 -4.23 -7.24
N ILE A 110 10.48 -3.90 -7.05
CA ILE A 110 11.15 -2.81 -7.78
C ILE A 110 12.11 -3.36 -8.82
N GLY A 111 12.26 -2.63 -9.93
CA GLY A 111 13.18 -2.96 -10.99
C GLY A 111 13.46 -1.79 -11.91
N SER A 112 14.39 -2.03 -12.83
CA SER A 112 14.63 -1.15 -13.98
C SER A 112 14.18 -1.83 -15.26
N TYR A 113 14.35 -1.19 -16.41
CA TYR A 113 13.99 -1.77 -17.70
C TYR A 113 14.70 -3.11 -18.01
N HIS A 114 15.82 -3.42 -17.34
CA HIS A 114 16.55 -4.67 -17.52
C HIS A 114 15.74 -5.89 -17.06
N ASN A 115 14.96 -5.76 -15.98
CA ASN A 115 14.27 -6.89 -15.36
C ASN A 115 12.75 -6.71 -15.18
N ILE A 116 12.25 -5.48 -14.98
CA ILE A 116 10.91 -5.27 -14.44
C ILE A 116 9.80 -5.84 -15.32
N PHE A 117 9.99 -5.91 -16.63
CA PHE A 117 9.03 -6.54 -17.55
C PHE A 117 8.93 -8.05 -17.35
N ARG A 118 10.05 -8.72 -17.07
CA ARG A 118 10.09 -10.18 -16.82
C ARG A 118 9.48 -10.49 -15.46
N VAL A 119 9.83 -9.68 -14.46
CA VAL A 119 9.25 -9.76 -13.11
C VAL A 119 7.75 -9.50 -13.14
N GLY A 120 7.28 -8.49 -13.87
CA GLY A 120 5.86 -8.17 -14.01
C GLY A 120 5.07 -9.30 -14.67
N ALA A 121 5.60 -9.90 -15.73
CA ALA A 121 4.98 -11.08 -16.34
C ALA A 121 4.91 -12.26 -15.36
N ALA A 122 6.01 -12.56 -14.65
CA ALA A 122 6.04 -13.64 -13.67
C ALA A 122 5.07 -13.41 -12.50
N LEU A 123 4.91 -12.17 -12.01
CA LEU A 123 3.91 -11.84 -10.99
C LEU A 123 2.50 -12.22 -11.44
N GLN A 124 2.12 -11.87 -12.67
CA GLN A 124 0.79 -12.19 -13.20
C GLN A 124 0.63 -13.71 -13.42
N ASP A 125 1.65 -14.39 -13.95
CA ASP A 125 1.64 -15.84 -14.18
C ASP A 125 1.49 -16.63 -12.86
N GLU A 126 2.13 -16.17 -11.77
CA GLU A 126 1.97 -16.75 -10.43
C GLU A 126 0.60 -16.44 -9.80
N GLY A 127 -0.22 -15.58 -10.43
CA GLY A 127 -1.58 -15.28 -10.02
C GLY A 127 -1.71 -14.16 -8.99
N PHE A 128 -0.71 -13.27 -8.88
CA PHE A 128 -0.90 -11.98 -8.23
C PHE A 128 -1.79 -11.07 -9.09
N TRP A 129 -2.48 -10.13 -8.46
CA TRP A 129 -3.27 -9.13 -9.15
C TRP A 129 -2.61 -7.75 -9.05
N ILE A 130 -2.06 -7.26 -10.16
CA ILE A 130 -1.39 -5.95 -10.20
C ILE A 130 -2.42 -4.84 -9.98
N LEU A 131 -2.16 -3.99 -8.99
CA LEU A 131 -3.00 -2.84 -8.62
C LEU A 131 -2.50 -1.57 -9.32
N ASN A 132 -1.20 -1.31 -9.24
CA ASN A 132 -0.54 -0.19 -9.89
C ASN A 132 0.91 -0.54 -10.21
N ASP A 133 1.41 -0.06 -11.34
CA ASP A 133 2.81 0.29 -11.49
C ASP A 133 3.05 1.72 -10.97
N ILE A 134 4.17 1.91 -10.30
CA ILE A 134 4.58 3.19 -9.71
C ILE A 134 5.96 3.54 -10.25
N ILE A 135 6.10 4.74 -10.79
CA ILE A 135 7.36 5.25 -11.33
C ILE A 135 8.06 6.06 -10.25
N TRP A 136 9.18 5.55 -9.74
CA TRP A 136 10.09 6.37 -8.93
C TRP A 136 10.95 7.23 -9.86
N ARG A 137 10.60 8.51 -9.96
CA ARG A 137 11.36 9.53 -10.67
C ARG A 137 12.49 10.04 -9.76
N LYS A 138 13.72 9.75 -10.13
CA LYS A 138 14.92 10.14 -9.39
C LYS A 138 15.12 11.65 -9.54
N ALA A 139 15.13 12.39 -8.44
CA ALA A 139 15.34 13.85 -8.48
C ALA A 139 16.79 14.23 -8.89
N ASN A 140 17.74 13.36 -8.60
CA ASN A 140 19.18 13.55 -8.80
C ASN A 140 19.83 12.26 -9.36
N PRO A 141 19.44 11.79 -10.56
CA PRO A 141 19.99 10.58 -11.16
C PRO A 141 21.44 10.80 -11.63
N MET A 142 22.20 9.70 -11.73
CA MET A 142 23.48 9.74 -12.43
C MET A 142 23.25 10.05 -13.93
N PRO A 143 23.94 11.03 -14.52
CA PRO A 143 23.74 11.41 -15.92
C PRO A 143 24.27 10.35 -16.89
N ASN A 144 23.78 10.38 -18.14
CA ASN A 144 24.40 9.62 -19.23
C ASN A 144 25.67 10.35 -19.71
N PHE A 145 26.85 9.76 -19.50
CA PHE A 145 28.12 10.41 -19.82
C PHE A 145 28.53 10.35 -21.30
N LYS A 146 28.08 9.32 -22.04
CA LYS A 146 28.51 9.08 -23.43
C LYS A 146 27.54 9.63 -24.49
N GLY A 147 26.40 10.18 -24.08
CA GLY A 147 25.36 10.71 -24.98
C GLY A 147 24.72 9.65 -25.89
N THR A 148 24.80 8.36 -25.53
CA THR A 148 24.36 7.26 -26.41
C THR A 148 22.89 6.88 -26.21
N ARG A 149 22.28 7.28 -25.09
CA ARG A 149 20.89 6.98 -24.70
C ARG A 149 20.35 8.11 -23.82
N PHE A 150 19.05 8.10 -23.56
CA PHE A 150 18.47 8.94 -22.51
C PHE A 150 19.04 8.59 -21.12
N THR A 151 19.08 9.57 -20.23
CA THR A 151 19.48 9.37 -18.82
C THR A 151 18.49 8.43 -18.12
N ASN A 152 19.01 7.40 -17.47
CA ASN A 152 18.18 6.48 -16.68
C ASN A 152 17.73 7.15 -15.36
N ALA A 153 16.68 7.96 -15.46
CA ALA A 153 16.20 8.84 -14.40
C ALA A 153 15.01 8.26 -13.61
N HIS A 154 14.67 6.98 -13.79
CA HIS A 154 13.61 6.35 -13.02
C HIS A 154 13.84 4.86 -12.77
N GLU A 155 13.07 4.30 -11.85
CA GLU A 155 12.83 2.87 -11.67
C GLU A 155 11.31 2.64 -11.55
N THR A 156 10.89 1.40 -11.77
CA THR A 156 9.48 1.00 -11.74
C THR A 156 9.26 0.06 -10.57
N LEU A 157 8.27 0.37 -9.74
CA LEU A 157 7.73 -0.53 -8.74
C LEU A 157 6.42 -1.12 -9.24
N ILE A 158 6.16 -2.39 -8.95
CA ILE A 158 4.86 -3.04 -9.18
C ILE A 158 4.26 -3.34 -7.82
N TRP A 159 3.05 -2.83 -7.56
CA TRP A 159 2.24 -3.18 -6.40
C TRP A 159 1.14 -4.16 -6.82
N ALA A 160 1.09 -5.32 -6.16
CA ALA A 160 0.11 -6.35 -6.45
C ALA A 160 -0.49 -6.93 -5.16
N SER A 161 -1.78 -7.27 -5.21
CA SER A 161 -2.42 -8.07 -4.16
C SER A 161 -2.20 -9.56 -4.36
N GLN A 162 -2.32 -10.32 -3.28
CA GLN A 162 -2.18 -11.78 -3.29
C GLN A 162 -3.04 -12.46 -4.37
N GLY A 163 -4.22 -11.91 -4.70
CA GLY A 163 -5.04 -12.32 -5.84
C GLY A 163 -6.10 -11.26 -6.17
N GLU A 164 -6.89 -11.50 -7.23
CA GLU A 164 -7.92 -10.56 -7.72
C GLU A 164 -9.01 -10.26 -6.69
N ASP A 165 -9.46 -11.30 -5.97
CA ASP A 165 -10.51 -11.19 -4.94
C ASP A 165 -9.99 -10.70 -3.58
N ALA A 166 -8.69 -10.38 -3.46
CA ALA A 166 -8.05 -10.04 -2.18
C ALA A 166 -8.54 -8.69 -1.62
N LYS A 167 -8.84 -8.66 -0.32
CA LYS A 167 -9.22 -7.43 0.39
C LYS A 167 -7.99 -6.77 1.02
N TYR A 168 -7.17 -6.13 0.19
CA TYR A 168 -5.91 -5.52 0.62
C TYR A 168 -6.07 -4.23 1.42
N THR A 169 -5.01 -3.86 2.15
CA THR A 169 -4.91 -2.57 2.85
C THR A 169 -4.44 -1.48 1.88
N PHE A 170 -5.14 -0.35 1.88
CA PHE A 170 -4.69 0.89 1.25
C PHE A 170 -5.11 2.10 2.08
N ASN A 171 -4.14 2.80 2.65
CA ASN A 171 -4.32 3.95 3.53
C ASN A 171 -4.52 5.23 2.70
N TYR A 172 -5.58 5.27 1.89
CA TYR A 172 -5.84 6.35 0.93
C TYR A 172 -5.76 7.76 1.54
N LYS A 173 -6.36 7.97 2.72
CA LYS A 173 -6.31 9.27 3.41
C LYS A 173 -4.89 9.65 3.81
N ALA A 174 -4.12 8.72 4.36
CA ALA A 174 -2.71 8.94 4.70
C ALA A 174 -1.93 9.41 3.47
N MET A 175 -2.13 8.74 2.35
CA MET A 175 -1.47 9.07 1.09
C MET A 175 -1.91 10.41 0.52
N LYS A 176 -3.18 10.77 0.72
CA LYS A 176 -3.73 12.06 0.34
C LYS A 176 -3.14 13.19 1.19
N THR A 177 -3.07 13.00 2.51
CA THR A 177 -2.48 13.97 3.44
C THR A 177 -0.97 14.12 3.24
N LEU A 178 -0.24 13.03 2.98
CA LEU A 178 1.20 13.08 2.62
C LEU A 178 1.47 13.86 1.32
N ASN A 179 0.44 14.12 0.53
CA ASN A 179 0.50 14.83 -0.73
C ASN A 179 -0.38 16.09 -0.70
N ASP A 180 -0.36 16.81 0.43
CA ASP A 180 -1.03 18.10 0.63
C ASP A 180 -2.52 18.10 0.29
N GLU A 181 -3.24 17.09 0.78
CA GLU A 181 -4.66 16.87 0.52
C GLU A 181 -5.01 16.65 -0.96
N LEU A 182 -4.04 16.28 -1.79
CA LEU A 182 -4.24 15.81 -3.16
C LEU A 182 -4.05 14.30 -3.23
N GLN A 183 -4.82 13.64 -4.09
CA GLN A 183 -4.66 12.21 -4.30
C GLN A 183 -3.23 11.88 -4.77
N MET A 184 -2.56 10.96 -4.06
CA MET A 184 -1.23 10.48 -4.44
C MET A 184 -1.28 9.85 -5.83
N ARG A 185 -0.33 10.25 -6.68
CA ARG A 185 -0.20 9.77 -8.06
C ARG A 185 0.72 8.54 -8.15
N SER A 186 0.76 7.91 -9.31
CA SER A 186 1.66 6.80 -9.61
C SER A 186 3.09 7.24 -9.97
N ASP A 187 3.37 8.55 -10.07
CA ASP A 187 4.71 9.08 -10.33
C ASP A 187 5.29 9.79 -9.11
N TRP A 188 6.27 9.17 -8.47
CA TRP A 188 6.87 9.64 -7.22
C TRP A 188 8.23 10.29 -7.48
N VAL A 189 8.34 11.59 -7.23
CA VAL A 189 9.62 12.30 -7.29
C VAL A 189 10.31 12.20 -5.93
N LEU A 190 11.42 11.47 -5.87
CA LEU A 190 12.21 11.27 -4.65
C LEU A 190 13.72 11.27 -4.99
N PRO A 191 14.59 11.79 -4.11
CA PRO A 191 16.03 11.73 -4.32
C PRO A 191 16.57 10.28 -4.21
N ILE A 192 17.74 10.03 -4.78
CA ILE A 192 18.49 8.79 -4.54
C ILE A 192 19.04 8.76 -3.11
N CYS A 193 19.36 7.56 -2.62
CA CYS A 193 20.05 7.40 -1.32
C CYS A 193 21.46 7.99 -1.39
N GLY A 194 21.67 9.07 -0.63
CA GLY A 194 22.90 9.87 -0.61
C GLY A 194 23.12 10.52 0.76
N GLY A 195 24.20 11.31 0.89
CA GLY A 195 24.51 12.02 2.13
C GLY A 195 24.75 11.08 3.31
N GLN A 196 24.20 11.42 4.48
CA GLN A 196 24.33 10.65 5.73
C GLN A 196 23.56 9.33 5.71
N GLU A 197 22.48 9.24 4.91
CA GLU A 197 21.70 8.01 4.79
C GLU A 197 22.49 6.89 4.07
N ARG A 198 23.43 7.27 3.21
CA ARG A 198 24.21 6.32 2.42
C ARG A 198 25.29 5.68 3.29
N LEU A 199 25.09 4.41 3.62
CA LEU A 199 25.98 3.67 4.51
C LEU A 199 27.34 3.45 3.85
N LYS A 200 28.38 3.59 4.66
CA LYS A 200 29.77 3.43 4.23
C LYS A 200 30.53 2.50 5.18
N ARG A 201 31.37 1.64 4.61
CA ARG A 201 32.42 0.90 5.33
C ARG A 201 33.77 1.26 4.73
N ASN A 202 34.74 1.56 5.60
CA ASN A 202 36.10 1.93 5.21
C ASN A 202 36.15 3.08 4.18
N GLY A 203 35.27 4.07 4.30
CA GLY A 203 35.19 5.22 3.41
C GLY A 203 34.52 4.97 2.05
N THR A 204 34.15 3.72 1.74
CA THR A 204 33.46 3.31 0.50
C THR A 204 32.00 2.95 0.77
N LYS A 205 31.15 2.89 -0.26
CA LYS A 205 29.73 2.53 -0.09
C LYS A 205 29.63 1.10 0.44
N ALA A 206 28.82 0.88 1.47
CA ALA A 206 28.59 -0.46 2.00
C ALA A 206 27.76 -1.34 1.04
N HIS A 207 26.83 -0.74 0.30
CA HIS A 207 26.03 -1.43 -0.72
C HIS A 207 25.91 -0.59 -2.00
N PRO A 208 26.03 -1.21 -3.19
CA PRO A 208 25.97 -0.49 -4.46
C PRO A 208 24.57 0.05 -4.77
N THR A 209 23.52 -0.69 -4.38
CA THR A 209 22.12 -0.43 -4.77
C THR A 209 21.20 -0.07 -3.60
N GLN A 210 21.73 0.44 -2.48
CA GLN A 210 20.92 0.88 -1.32
C GLN A 210 19.78 1.83 -1.74
N LYS A 211 18.54 1.44 -1.45
CA LYS A 211 17.33 2.24 -1.73
C LYS A 211 17.10 3.31 -0.67
N PRO A 212 16.53 4.48 -1.06
CA PRO A 212 16.26 5.57 -0.12
C PRO A 212 15.13 5.21 0.85
N GLU A 213 15.30 5.54 2.13
CA GLU A 213 14.28 5.33 3.18
C GLU A 213 12.95 6.01 2.84
N SER A 214 12.97 7.17 2.17
CA SER A 214 11.77 7.91 1.77
C SER A 214 10.85 7.11 0.83
N LEU A 215 11.43 6.24 -0.02
CA LEU A 215 10.67 5.36 -0.90
C LEU A 215 9.96 4.28 -0.09
N LEU A 216 10.69 3.58 0.78
CA LEU A 216 10.14 2.52 1.63
C LEU A 216 9.12 3.08 2.63
N TYR A 217 9.34 4.27 3.15
CA TYR A 217 8.39 4.98 4.01
C TYR A 217 7.05 5.13 3.30
N ARG A 218 7.07 5.62 2.05
CA ARG A 218 5.85 5.82 1.26
C ARG A 218 5.16 4.49 0.93
N VAL A 219 5.93 3.48 0.53
CA VAL A 219 5.42 2.13 0.25
C VAL A 219 4.70 1.58 1.49
N MET A 220 5.40 1.53 2.62
CA MET A 220 4.90 0.90 3.83
C MET A 220 3.72 1.66 4.43
N LEU A 221 3.80 3.00 4.48
CA LEU A 221 2.70 3.85 4.95
C LEU A 221 1.44 3.69 4.10
N SER A 222 1.58 3.42 2.80
CA SER A 222 0.45 3.29 1.89
C SER A 222 -0.38 2.02 2.09
N CYS A 223 0.23 0.91 2.50
CA CYS A 223 -0.40 -0.41 2.40
C CYS A 223 -0.27 -1.30 3.65
N THR A 224 0.25 -0.77 4.77
CA THR A 224 0.38 -1.50 6.04
C THR A 224 -0.20 -0.71 7.22
N LYS A 225 -0.44 -1.40 8.34
CA LYS A 225 -0.82 -0.83 9.63
C LYS A 225 0.29 -1.07 10.66
N PRO A 226 0.35 -0.28 11.75
CA PRO A 226 1.20 -0.63 12.89
C PRO A 226 0.97 -2.07 13.34
N GLY A 227 2.05 -2.80 13.62
CA GLY A 227 2.03 -4.22 13.98
C GLY A 227 2.01 -5.21 12.81
N ASP A 228 1.73 -4.79 11.57
CA ASP A 228 1.83 -5.66 10.40
C ASP A 228 3.27 -6.16 10.21
N ILE A 229 3.44 -7.38 9.68
CA ILE A 229 4.74 -7.99 9.40
C ILE A 229 5.12 -7.74 7.94
N VAL A 230 6.25 -7.04 7.74
CA VAL A 230 6.85 -6.77 6.44
C VAL A 230 8.05 -7.68 6.20
N LEU A 231 8.02 -8.47 5.12
CA LEU A 231 9.16 -9.30 4.72
C LEU A 231 9.90 -8.67 3.54
N ASP A 232 11.22 -8.74 3.58
CA ASP A 232 12.10 -8.39 2.48
C ASP A 232 13.05 -9.55 2.16
N PRO A 233 12.89 -10.22 1.00
CA PRO A 233 13.70 -11.37 0.63
C PRO A 233 15.09 -10.98 0.08
N PHE A 234 15.37 -9.69 -0.11
CA PHE A 234 16.61 -9.15 -0.66
C PHE A 234 17.09 -7.98 0.20
N PHE A 235 17.35 -8.27 1.48
CA PHE A 235 17.38 -7.27 2.53
C PHE A 235 18.53 -6.25 2.40
N GLY A 236 19.65 -6.65 1.78
CA GLY A 236 20.84 -5.82 1.63
C GLY A 236 21.28 -5.26 2.98
N THR A 237 21.44 -3.93 3.04
CA THR A 237 21.80 -3.21 4.26
C THR A 237 20.60 -2.77 5.11
N GLY A 238 19.47 -3.48 5.01
CA GLY A 238 18.37 -3.39 5.97
C GLY A 238 17.49 -2.15 5.89
N THR A 239 17.37 -1.49 4.72
CA THR A 239 16.48 -0.30 4.57
C THR A 239 15.05 -0.63 4.98
N THR A 240 14.51 -1.77 4.55
CA THR A 240 13.14 -2.18 4.87
C THR A 240 12.94 -2.37 6.37
N GLY A 241 13.88 -3.02 7.06
CA GLY A 241 13.80 -3.24 8.50
C GLY A 241 13.92 -1.96 9.32
N ALA A 242 14.83 -1.06 8.93
CA ALA A 242 14.99 0.24 9.59
C ALA A 242 13.73 1.10 9.49
N VAL A 243 13.11 1.15 8.30
CA VAL A 243 11.85 1.87 8.08
C VAL A 243 10.68 1.20 8.80
N ALA A 244 10.61 -0.14 8.78
CA ALA A 244 9.59 -0.89 9.50
C ALA A 244 9.61 -0.60 11.00
N LYS A 245 10.79 -0.71 11.62
CA LYS A 245 10.99 -0.40 13.04
C LYS A 245 10.58 1.03 13.36
N ARG A 246 11.01 2.00 12.55
CA ARG A 246 10.65 3.43 12.71
C ARG A 246 9.14 3.67 12.64
N LEU A 247 8.45 2.96 11.75
CA LEU A 247 7.00 3.06 11.54
C LEU A 247 6.18 2.15 12.47
N GLY A 248 6.77 1.45 13.43
CA GLY A 248 6.05 0.53 14.32
C GLY A 248 5.46 -0.69 13.59
N ARG A 249 6.11 -1.14 12.51
CA ARG A 249 5.82 -2.43 11.85
C ARG A 249 6.80 -3.48 12.32
N GLN A 250 6.36 -4.73 12.33
CA GLN A 250 7.24 -5.87 12.50
C GLN A 250 7.94 -6.18 11.17
N TRP A 251 9.12 -6.79 11.21
CA TRP A 251 9.87 -7.07 9.98
C TRP A 251 10.58 -8.43 9.97
N ILE A 252 10.80 -8.99 8.78
CA ILE A 252 11.67 -10.13 8.54
C ILE A 252 12.54 -9.81 7.33
N GLY A 253 13.85 -9.77 7.52
CA GLY A 253 14.82 -9.59 6.44
C GLY A 253 15.47 -10.90 6.08
N ILE A 254 15.72 -11.17 4.79
CA ILE A 254 16.54 -12.28 4.34
C ILE A 254 17.71 -11.75 3.51
N GLU A 255 18.93 -12.11 3.91
CA GLU A 255 20.15 -11.73 3.20
C GLU A 255 21.16 -12.88 3.25
N ARG A 256 21.92 -13.03 2.16
CA ARG A 256 22.92 -14.08 2.00
C ARG A 256 24.34 -13.57 2.28
N GLU A 257 24.64 -12.33 1.92
CA GLU A 257 25.99 -11.77 1.97
C GLU A 257 26.36 -11.31 3.40
N PRO A 258 27.36 -11.92 4.06
CA PRO A 258 27.71 -11.63 5.46
C PRO A 258 28.00 -10.16 5.75
N ASP A 259 28.69 -9.47 4.83
CA ASP A 259 29.05 -8.06 4.98
C ASP A 259 27.80 -7.15 5.01
N TYR A 260 26.77 -7.49 4.24
CA TYR A 260 25.51 -6.72 4.21
C TYR A 260 24.68 -6.98 5.47
N ILE A 261 24.70 -8.23 5.97
CA ILE A 261 24.04 -8.64 7.20
C ILE A 261 24.56 -7.83 8.39
N GLU A 262 25.89 -7.73 8.54
CA GLU A 262 26.51 -6.98 9.64
C GLU A 262 26.08 -5.50 9.63
N VAL A 263 26.12 -4.87 8.45
CA VAL A 263 25.70 -3.47 8.28
C VAL A 263 24.21 -3.27 8.53
N ALA A 264 23.37 -4.24 8.13
CA ALA A 264 21.93 -4.19 8.39
C ALA A 264 21.62 -4.29 9.90
N GLU A 265 22.29 -5.19 10.62
CA GLU A 265 22.13 -5.37 12.06
C GLU A 265 22.52 -4.09 12.82
N GLU A 266 23.67 -3.49 12.50
CA GLU A 266 24.12 -2.20 13.05
C GLU A 266 23.08 -1.09 12.82
N ARG A 267 22.67 -0.90 11.56
CA ARG A 267 21.70 0.14 11.15
C ARG A 267 20.37 0.00 11.90
N ILE A 268 19.85 -1.21 12.02
CA ILE A 268 18.54 -1.46 12.63
C ILE A 268 18.63 -1.33 14.16
N ALA A 269 19.77 -1.66 14.77
CA ALA A 269 19.99 -1.40 16.19
C ALA A 269 19.90 0.10 16.51
N GLU A 270 20.52 0.95 15.67
CA GLU A 270 20.50 2.41 15.79
C GLU A 270 19.14 3.06 15.46
N ALA A 271 18.30 2.40 14.66
CA ALA A 271 16.98 2.92 14.32
C ALA A 271 16.07 3.00 15.57
N LEU A 272 15.66 4.21 15.93
CA LEU A 272 14.69 4.45 17.00
C LEU A 272 13.25 4.42 16.44
N PRO A 273 12.30 3.76 17.14
CA PRO A 273 10.89 3.85 16.80
C PRO A 273 10.38 5.29 16.96
N LEU A 274 9.45 5.70 16.11
CA LEU A 274 8.71 6.95 16.34
C LEU A 274 7.74 6.78 17.50
N ASP A 275 7.46 7.88 18.20
CA ASP A 275 6.43 7.91 19.24
C ASP A 275 5.06 7.50 18.67
N GLU A 276 4.26 6.77 19.47
CA GLU A 276 2.94 6.27 19.06
C GLU A 276 2.01 7.39 18.57
N SER A 277 2.10 8.58 19.15
CA SER A 277 1.33 9.76 18.74
C SER A 277 1.71 10.25 17.34
N ALA A 278 2.97 10.10 16.92
CA ALA A 278 3.45 10.43 15.59
C ALA A 278 3.11 9.34 14.55
N LEU A 279 2.79 8.12 15.00
CA LEU A 279 2.34 7.01 14.16
C LEU A 279 0.83 7.01 13.91
N ALA A 280 0.06 7.82 14.63
CA ALA A 280 -1.37 7.97 14.44
C ALA A 280 -1.67 8.63 13.09
N ILE A 281 -2.15 7.82 12.14
CA ILE A 281 -2.55 8.28 10.80
C ILE A 281 -4.00 8.73 10.83
N MET A 282 -4.37 9.74 10.02
CA MET A 282 -5.76 10.13 9.81
C MET A 282 -6.64 8.92 9.41
N GLN A 283 -7.51 8.50 10.32
CA GLN A 283 -8.36 7.34 10.12
C GLN A 283 -9.42 7.57 9.04
N THR A 284 -9.73 6.53 8.27
CA THR A 284 -10.91 6.52 7.39
C THR A 284 -12.20 6.61 8.20
N ALA A 285 -13.19 7.37 7.71
CA ALA A 285 -14.55 7.41 8.30
C ALA A 285 -15.25 6.03 8.36
N ARG A 286 -14.66 5.00 7.73
CA ARG A 286 -15.08 3.59 7.78
C ARG A 286 -14.73 2.89 9.11
N GLN A 287 -13.82 3.44 9.91
CA GLN A 287 -13.47 2.95 11.25
C GLN A 287 -14.24 3.68 12.36
N GLN A 288 -14.94 4.77 12.06
CA GLN A 288 -15.92 5.31 13.00
C GLN A 288 -17.04 4.27 13.21
N PRO A 289 -17.57 4.14 14.44
CA PRO A 289 -18.70 3.27 14.71
C PRO A 289 -19.82 3.51 13.68
N LYS A 290 -20.33 2.43 13.07
CA LYS A 290 -21.44 2.55 12.13
C LYS A 290 -22.70 2.93 12.91
N VAL A 291 -23.12 4.18 12.79
CA VAL A 291 -24.40 4.66 13.34
C VAL A 291 -25.48 4.47 12.29
N ALA A 292 -26.49 3.66 12.59
CA ALA A 292 -27.68 3.57 11.75
C ALA A 292 -28.53 4.84 11.93
N PHE A 293 -29.24 5.27 10.88
CA PHE A 293 -30.14 6.42 11.01
C PHE A 293 -31.26 6.16 12.03
N GLY A 294 -31.76 4.92 12.11
CA GLY A 294 -32.70 4.50 13.14
C GLY A 294 -32.19 4.71 14.57
N THR A 295 -30.87 4.58 14.81
CA THR A 295 -30.27 4.85 16.13
C THR A 295 -30.49 6.30 16.55
N LEU A 296 -30.41 7.27 15.63
CA LEU A 296 -30.67 8.68 15.94
C LEU A 296 -32.14 8.93 16.25
N VAL A 297 -33.04 8.13 15.68
CA VAL A 297 -34.48 8.21 15.95
C VAL A 297 -34.80 7.59 17.29
N GLU A 298 -34.30 6.38 17.54
CA GLU A 298 -34.46 5.62 18.78
C GLU A 298 -33.92 6.37 20.01
N THR A 299 -32.77 7.02 19.86
CA THR A 299 -32.11 7.78 20.94
C THR A 299 -32.61 9.22 21.07
N GLY A 300 -33.61 9.62 20.27
CA GLY A 300 -34.27 10.93 20.38
C GLY A 300 -33.50 12.12 19.79
N TYR A 301 -32.33 11.90 19.16
CA TYR A 301 -31.59 12.94 18.43
C TYR A 301 -32.40 13.49 17.24
N LEU A 302 -33.35 12.71 16.71
CA LEU A 302 -34.33 13.12 15.72
C LEU A 302 -35.69 12.48 16.00
N GLN A 303 -36.73 13.29 16.18
CA GLN A 303 -38.05 12.77 16.57
C GLN A 303 -38.79 12.16 15.36
N PRO A 304 -39.50 11.02 15.52
CA PRO A 304 -40.48 10.58 14.53
C PRO A 304 -41.49 11.70 14.22
N GLY A 305 -41.88 11.84 12.96
CA GLY A 305 -42.70 12.95 12.48
C GLY A 305 -41.91 14.20 12.06
N SER A 306 -40.61 14.28 12.38
CA SER A 306 -39.74 15.37 11.91
C SER A 306 -39.69 15.40 10.38
N VAL A 307 -39.57 16.60 9.82
CA VAL A 307 -39.42 16.80 8.37
C VAL A 307 -37.95 17.02 8.04
N VAL A 308 -37.44 16.25 7.06
CA VAL A 308 -36.12 16.43 6.45
C VAL A 308 -36.28 16.87 5.00
N MET A 309 -35.36 17.70 4.51
CA MET A 309 -35.42 18.25 3.15
C MET A 309 -34.05 18.25 2.45
N ASP A 310 -34.01 18.36 1.12
CA ASP A 310 -32.73 18.58 0.42
C ASP A 310 -32.23 20.02 0.60
N SER A 311 -30.96 20.27 0.30
CA SER A 311 -30.33 21.60 0.48
C SER A 311 -31.01 22.73 -0.33
N LYS A 312 -31.78 22.37 -1.36
CA LYS A 312 -32.54 23.30 -2.22
C LYS A 312 -34.03 23.35 -1.89
N ARG A 313 -34.51 22.66 -0.85
CA ARG A 313 -35.94 22.55 -0.47
C ARG A 313 -36.87 22.07 -1.58
N ARG A 314 -36.35 21.30 -2.54
CA ARG A 314 -37.11 20.66 -3.63
C ARG A 314 -37.83 19.42 -3.15
N TRP A 315 -37.21 18.68 -2.22
CA TRP A 315 -37.73 17.44 -1.70
C TRP A 315 -37.88 17.53 -0.19
N SER A 316 -38.97 16.97 0.33
CA SER A 316 -39.30 16.95 1.75
C SER A 316 -39.83 15.57 2.12
N ALA A 317 -39.35 15.00 3.21
CA ALA A 317 -39.73 13.68 3.69
C ALA A 317 -39.96 13.67 5.21
N THR A 318 -40.92 12.86 5.65
CA THR A 318 -41.24 12.66 7.06
C THR A 318 -40.46 11.49 7.64
N VAL A 319 -39.82 11.70 8.78
CA VAL A 319 -39.10 10.66 9.55
C VAL A 319 -40.10 9.73 10.22
N ARG A 320 -39.93 8.41 10.06
CA ARG A 320 -40.77 7.39 10.69
C ARG A 320 -40.08 6.78 11.91
N ALA A 321 -40.87 6.16 12.79
CA ALA A 321 -40.38 5.58 14.04
C ALA A 321 -39.36 4.44 13.86
N ASP A 322 -39.38 3.76 12.72
CA ASP A 322 -38.45 2.68 12.36
C ASP A 322 -37.14 3.18 11.71
N GLY A 323 -36.93 4.51 11.61
CA GLY A 323 -35.79 5.08 10.93
C GLY A 323 -35.90 5.05 9.39
N SER A 324 -37.10 4.85 8.84
CA SER A 324 -37.35 5.11 7.42
C SER A 324 -37.83 6.55 7.19
N LEU A 325 -37.80 6.99 5.93
CA LEU A 325 -38.38 8.24 5.48
C LEU A 325 -39.61 7.97 4.60
N ALA A 326 -40.55 8.92 4.56
CA ALA A 326 -41.74 8.87 3.72
C ALA A 326 -41.95 10.17 2.93
N VAL A 327 -42.29 10.05 1.64
CA VAL A 327 -42.77 11.14 0.77
C VAL A 327 -44.03 10.66 0.07
N GLY A 328 -45.19 11.21 0.43
CA GLY A 328 -46.47 10.72 -0.10
C GLY A 328 -46.67 9.22 0.21
N SER A 329 -46.83 8.39 -0.81
CA SER A 329 -46.93 6.93 -0.69
C SER A 329 -45.59 6.20 -0.72
N ASP A 330 -44.50 6.88 -1.08
CA ASP A 330 -43.17 6.28 -1.16
C ASP A 330 -42.47 6.24 0.20
N THR A 331 -41.86 5.09 0.52
CA THR A 331 -41.11 4.91 1.78
C THR A 331 -39.78 4.19 1.54
N GLY A 332 -38.77 4.50 2.35
CA GLY A 332 -37.48 3.83 2.26
C GLY A 332 -36.42 4.37 3.20
N SER A 333 -35.22 3.79 3.17
CA SER A 333 -34.08 4.34 3.90
C SER A 333 -33.68 5.72 3.37
N ILE A 334 -32.94 6.48 4.19
CA ILE A 334 -32.41 7.80 3.80
C ILE A 334 -31.64 7.78 2.47
N HIS A 335 -31.02 6.65 2.13
CA HIS A 335 -30.27 6.45 0.89
C HIS A 335 -31.19 6.09 -0.29
N LYS A 336 -32.07 5.09 -0.09
CA LYS A 336 -32.94 4.59 -1.16
C LYS A 336 -33.92 5.67 -1.61
N LEU A 337 -34.58 6.33 -0.67
CA LEU A 337 -35.57 7.36 -1.00
C LEU A 337 -34.92 8.58 -1.64
N GLY A 338 -33.74 9.00 -1.14
CA GLY A 338 -32.97 10.08 -1.76
C GLY A 338 -32.51 9.76 -3.19
N ALA A 339 -32.15 8.50 -3.47
CA ALA A 339 -31.78 8.07 -4.83
C ALA A 339 -33.00 8.07 -5.77
N THR A 340 -34.14 7.53 -5.30
CA THR A 340 -35.40 7.49 -6.05
C THR A 340 -35.86 8.90 -6.45
N LEU A 341 -35.91 9.85 -5.51
CA LEU A 341 -36.36 11.21 -5.77
C LEU A 341 -35.44 11.99 -6.74
N GLN A 342 -34.16 11.63 -6.78
CA GLN A 342 -33.19 12.24 -7.71
C GLN A 342 -33.12 11.53 -9.07
N GLY A 343 -33.75 10.37 -9.24
CA GLY A 343 -33.53 9.50 -10.40
C GLY A 343 -32.07 9.03 -10.52
N ALA A 344 -31.35 8.95 -9.40
CA ALA A 344 -29.91 8.64 -9.37
C ALA A 344 -29.67 7.15 -9.01
N PRO A 345 -28.57 6.53 -9.48
CA PRO A 345 -28.24 5.13 -9.16
C PRO A 345 -27.89 4.93 -7.67
N SER A 346 -27.51 5.99 -6.95
CA SER A 346 -27.21 5.96 -5.52
C SER A 346 -27.33 7.35 -4.90
N CYS A 347 -27.54 7.43 -3.58
CA CYS A 347 -27.57 8.68 -2.84
C CYS A 347 -26.97 8.49 -1.43
N ASN A 348 -26.10 9.40 -1.01
CA ASN A 348 -25.67 9.50 0.38
C ASN A 348 -26.71 10.30 1.19
N GLY A 349 -27.66 9.60 1.82
CA GLY A 349 -28.73 10.22 2.60
C GLY A 349 -28.23 11.12 3.73
N TRP A 350 -27.07 10.85 4.31
CA TRP A 350 -26.50 11.62 5.41
C TRP A 350 -26.22 13.08 5.05
N THR A 351 -25.71 13.30 3.84
CA THR A 351 -25.38 14.64 3.32
C THR A 351 -26.48 15.22 2.43
N PHE A 352 -27.38 14.38 1.92
CA PHE A 352 -28.48 14.81 1.08
C PHE A 352 -29.63 15.42 1.90
N TRP A 353 -30.04 14.76 2.98
CA TRP A 353 -31.13 15.22 3.84
C TRP A 353 -30.64 16.21 4.88
N HIS A 354 -31.44 17.24 5.12
CA HIS A 354 -31.18 18.31 6.07
C HIS A 354 -32.39 18.49 7.00
N ILE A 355 -32.11 18.86 8.24
CA ILE A 355 -33.11 19.39 9.18
C ILE A 355 -33.03 20.91 9.20
N GLU A 356 -34.16 21.56 9.38
CA GLU A 356 -34.21 23.00 9.60
C GLU A 356 -34.16 23.30 11.11
N LYS A 357 -33.15 24.05 11.54
CA LYS A 357 -33.01 24.57 12.90
C LYS A 357 -32.75 26.06 12.83
N ALA A 358 -33.56 26.86 13.52
CA ALA A 358 -33.45 28.32 13.54
C ALA A 358 -33.32 28.97 12.13
N GLY A 359 -34.11 28.47 11.17
CA GLY A 359 -34.13 28.96 9.78
C GLY A 359 -32.93 28.55 8.91
N LYS A 360 -32.01 27.73 9.43
CA LYS A 360 -30.85 27.19 8.68
C LYS A 360 -30.98 25.69 8.46
N LEU A 361 -30.56 25.24 7.28
CA LEU A 361 -30.51 23.82 6.94
C LEU A 361 -29.18 23.22 7.40
N HIS A 362 -29.28 22.13 8.17
CA HIS A 362 -28.14 21.37 8.65
C HIS A 362 -28.25 19.94 8.13
N PRO A 363 -27.21 19.38 7.48
CA PRO A 363 -27.23 17.98 7.06
C PRO A 363 -27.51 17.06 8.24
N ILE A 364 -28.29 15.99 8.05
CA ILE A 364 -28.54 15.01 9.13
C ILE A 364 -27.25 14.32 9.58
N ASP A 365 -26.18 14.36 8.78
CA ASP A 365 -24.85 13.92 9.19
C ASP A 365 -24.34 14.64 10.45
N THR A 366 -24.76 15.89 10.67
CA THR A 366 -24.39 16.64 11.88
C THR A 366 -24.91 15.96 13.14
N LEU A 367 -26.14 15.43 13.12
CA LEU A 367 -26.70 14.65 14.23
C LEU A 367 -25.93 13.35 14.46
N ARG A 368 -25.49 12.69 13.37
CA ARG A 368 -24.65 11.49 13.45
C ARG A 368 -23.32 11.79 14.15
N GLN A 369 -22.69 12.91 13.83
CA GLN A 369 -21.45 13.33 14.49
C GLN A 369 -21.69 13.70 15.97
N THR A 370 -22.78 14.39 16.30
CA THR A 370 -23.11 14.69 17.71
C THR A 370 -23.36 13.42 18.52
N TYR A 371 -24.05 12.43 17.96
CA TYR A 371 -24.25 11.13 18.60
C TYR A 371 -22.92 10.40 18.83
N LEU A 372 -22.02 10.38 17.85
CA LEU A 372 -20.70 9.78 17.99
C LEU A 372 -19.90 10.45 19.11
N LEU A 373 -19.80 11.79 19.12
CA LEU A 373 -19.08 12.53 20.15
C LEU A 373 -19.62 12.32 21.56
N ALA A 374 -20.93 12.15 21.71
CA ALA A 374 -21.56 11.92 23.01
C ALA A 374 -21.45 10.46 23.51
N ASN A 375 -21.06 9.53 22.64
CA ASN A 375 -20.99 8.09 22.93
C ASN A 375 -19.61 7.50 22.58
N GLU A 376 -18.58 8.34 22.43
CA GLU A 376 -17.19 7.90 22.40
C GLU A 376 -16.79 7.44 23.82
N PRO A 377 -16.11 6.28 23.95
CA PRO A 377 -15.65 5.77 25.24
C PRO A 377 -14.53 6.60 25.87
#